data_AF-A0A015K8V7-F1
#
_entry.id   AF-A0A015K8V7-F1
#
_cell.length_a   1.000
_cell.length_b   1.000
_cell.length_c   1.000
_cell.angle_alpha   90.00
_cell.angle_beta   90.00
_cell.angle_gamma   90.00
#
_symmetry.space_group_name_H-M   'P 1'
#
loop_
_entity.id
_entity.type
_entity.pdbx_description
1 polymer ?
#
loop_
_entity_poly.entity_id
_entity_poly.type
_entity_poly.pdbx_seq_one_letter_code
_entity_poly.pdbx_strand_id
1 'polypeptide(L)'
;MILDFINNLINENFPTSSSSNDDCENLEAGKVYDDTSGGTLSDRFSLHVVPVDEKNNLFINRISYNTQTNAYYENGILSNKYLKKWAEGTYQWDNIKLKIEYDWKKIYLARVPDTEKRTPINEIMNDDGEISWKFDYRIGSYIINSLILRLSFGTFDNSASVQWFIKPLPTMKNPDPGWKLIQVNTSGQNVNEIVDVSQFVKDEYGFILQVRLSGGDESPIKWQKSQLFRQNFSVLDKNLEAENDETFGLDVNVELKPDVIVDPLIKLSGLNDSTRDFVIHYEFSADDYQIISSSSSLDKEIDKEETDKEEIDKEETDKEEIDKEPKDLHVHSELLSNHFSKLLESKMGESQDKSITLNDSDISYESLEIILNYLYTGKLPIIESYDNWITLFCDASKFFIPTLVQRCEMELRSYLNHDNLNEVKTIANEYGAEQLLRYCDNFEPPLSQQLIEIS
;
A
#
# COMPACT_ATOMS: atom_id res chain seq x y z
N MET A 1 -35.60 -1.97 -20.42
CA MET A 1 -34.71 -0.80 -20.53
C MET A 1 -33.45 -0.82 -19.66
N ILE A 2 -33.37 -1.57 -18.54
CA ILE A 2 -32.08 -1.99 -17.92
C ILE A 2 -31.81 -3.50 -18.14
N LEU A 3 -32.85 -4.28 -18.44
CA LEU A 3 -32.75 -5.70 -18.81
C LEU A 3 -32.38 -5.98 -20.28
N ASP A 4 -32.36 -4.95 -21.14
CA ASP A 4 -32.00 -5.08 -22.56
C ASP A 4 -30.51 -4.81 -22.83
N PHE A 5 -29.78 -4.30 -21.82
CA PHE A 5 -28.35 -4.00 -21.92
C PHE A 5 -27.46 -5.20 -21.53
N ILE A 6 -28.01 -6.14 -20.74
CA ILE A 6 -27.27 -7.33 -20.26
C ILE A 6 -27.35 -8.49 -21.28
N ASN A 7 -28.39 -8.54 -22.13
CA ASN A 7 -28.56 -9.61 -23.12
C ASN A 7 -27.78 -9.40 -24.44
N ASN A 8 -27.15 -8.25 -24.64
CA ASN A 8 -26.35 -7.95 -25.84
C ASN A 8 -24.85 -8.24 -25.72
N LEU A 9 -24.41 -8.86 -24.61
CA LEU A 9 -23.00 -9.25 -24.39
C LEU A 9 -22.75 -10.77 -24.46
N ILE A 10 -23.77 -11.57 -24.84
CA ILE A 10 -23.68 -13.06 -24.83
C ILE A 10 -23.84 -13.71 -26.22
N ASN A 11 -24.03 -12.94 -27.29
CA ASN A 11 -24.16 -13.51 -28.64
C ASN A 11 -23.16 -12.90 -29.62
N GLU A 12 -21.95 -13.47 -29.69
CA GLU A 12 -21.24 -13.52 -30.97
C GLU A 12 -20.95 -14.98 -31.35
N ASN A 13 -21.60 -15.36 -32.44
CA ASN A 13 -21.50 -16.65 -33.08
C ASN A 13 -20.11 -16.85 -33.70
N PHE A 14 -19.53 -18.03 -33.46
CA PHE A 14 -18.47 -18.58 -34.28
C PHE A 14 -18.88 -18.64 -35.76
N PRO A 15 -18.05 -18.16 -36.71
CA PRO A 15 -18.13 -18.59 -38.09
C PRO A 15 -17.16 -19.75 -38.33
N THR A 16 -17.70 -20.86 -38.85
CA THR A 16 -16.94 -21.99 -39.38
C THR A 16 -16.35 -21.70 -40.77
N SER A 17 -15.06 -22.02 -40.90
CA SER A 17 -14.28 -22.50 -42.06
C SER A 17 -14.13 -21.65 -43.34
N SER A 18 -12.87 -21.34 -43.70
CA SER A 18 -12.24 -21.79 -44.97
C SER A 18 -10.74 -21.50 -45.00
N SER A 19 -9.98 -22.40 -45.63
CA SER A 19 -8.52 -22.50 -45.78
C SER A 19 -7.82 -21.35 -46.52
N SER A 20 -6.57 -21.05 -46.14
CA SER A 20 -5.40 -21.12 -47.02
C SER A 20 -4.08 -20.84 -46.27
N ASN A 21 -3.15 -21.75 -46.50
CA ASN A 21 -1.72 -21.88 -46.20
C ASN A 21 -0.84 -20.63 -45.92
N ASP A 22 0.28 -20.97 -45.25
CA ASP A 22 1.59 -20.29 -45.21
C ASP A 22 1.73 -19.10 -44.23
N ASP A 23 2.24 -19.36 -43.02
CA ASP A 23 3.69 -19.30 -42.75
C ASP A 23 4.02 -19.21 -41.24
N CYS A 24 5.02 -19.99 -40.84
CA CYS A 24 5.82 -19.89 -39.60
C CYS A 24 5.11 -20.11 -38.25
N GLU A 25 5.09 -21.36 -37.79
CA GLU A 25 4.84 -21.73 -36.40
C GLU A 25 5.86 -21.07 -35.47
N ASN A 26 5.51 -19.93 -34.88
CA ASN A 26 6.06 -19.56 -33.58
C ASN A 26 5.41 -20.48 -32.55
N LEU A 27 6.18 -21.47 -32.09
CA LEU A 27 5.86 -22.24 -30.88
C LEU A 27 5.66 -21.25 -29.74
N GLU A 28 4.40 -20.93 -29.43
CA GLU A 28 4.03 -20.37 -28.13
C GLU A 28 4.53 -21.37 -27.08
N ALA A 29 5.63 -21.02 -26.42
CA ALA A 29 6.03 -21.68 -25.20
C ALA A 29 4.85 -21.55 -24.23
N GLY A 30 4.10 -22.64 -24.07
CA GLY A 30 2.96 -22.70 -23.17
C GLY A 30 3.40 -22.16 -21.81
N LYS A 31 2.71 -21.12 -21.32
CA LYS A 31 2.87 -20.68 -19.93
C LYS A 31 2.67 -21.90 -19.05
N VAL A 32 3.76 -22.39 -18.46
CA VAL A 32 3.71 -23.41 -17.41
C VAL A 32 2.99 -22.75 -16.25
N TYR A 33 1.72 -23.08 -16.05
CA TYR A 33 1.04 -22.78 -14.81
C TYR A 33 1.71 -23.63 -13.74
N ASP A 34 2.44 -22.98 -12.86
CA ASP A 34 2.90 -23.57 -11.62
C ASP A 34 1.68 -23.75 -10.71
N ASP A 35 1.26 -25.00 -10.47
CA ASP A 35 0.11 -25.35 -9.63
C ASP A 35 0.35 -25.03 -8.13
N THR A 36 1.51 -24.45 -7.76
CA THR A 36 1.95 -24.16 -6.37
C THR A 36 1.96 -22.68 -5.99
N SER A 37 1.60 -21.77 -6.91
CA SER A 37 1.45 -20.35 -6.62
C SER A 37 0.25 -19.77 -7.38
N GLY A 38 -0.48 -18.81 -6.79
CA GLY A 38 -1.53 -18.10 -7.54
C GLY A 38 -2.88 -17.88 -6.85
N GLY A 39 -2.92 -17.72 -5.52
CA GLY A 39 -4.09 -17.06 -4.95
C GLY A 39 -4.08 -15.57 -5.30
N THR A 40 -5.21 -14.92 -5.04
CA THR A 40 -5.55 -13.59 -5.57
C THR A 40 -5.74 -12.54 -4.49
N LEU A 41 -5.62 -12.92 -3.22
CA LEU A 41 -5.71 -12.04 -2.06
C LEU A 41 -4.58 -10.99 -2.10
N SER A 42 -4.94 -9.73 -1.90
CA SER A 42 -4.03 -8.56 -1.94
C SER A 42 -3.44 -8.22 -3.32
N ASP A 43 -3.50 -9.11 -4.31
CA ASP A 43 -3.02 -8.85 -5.67
C ASP A 43 -4.16 -8.43 -6.63
N ARG A 44 -5.22 -9.24 -6.74
CA ARG A 44 -6.40 -8.91 -7.59
C ARG A 44 -7.60 -8.42 -6.79
N PHE A 45 -7.67 -8.78 -5.50
CA PHE A 45 -8.73 -8.38 -4.60
C PHE A 45 -8.15 -7.53 -3.47
N SER A 46 -8.48 -6.24 -3.49
CA SER A 46 -8.04 -5.26 -2.52
C SER A 46 -8.66 -5.52 -1.15
N LEU A 47 -7.85 -5.38 -0.09
CA LEU A 47 -8.33 -5.46 1.28
C LEU A 47 -9.20 -4.24 1.60
N HIS A 48 -10.48 -4.46 1.94
CA HIS A 48 -11.38 -3.38 2.32
C HIS A 48 -11.13 -3.00 3.78
N VAL A 49 -10.57 -1.81 3.97
CA VAL A 49 -10.32 -1.22 5.28
C VAL A 49 -11.52 -0.35 5.67
N VAL A 50 -12.12 -0.62 6.83
CA VAL A 50 -13.30 0.12 7.32
C VAL A 50 -12.97 0.89 8.59
N PRO A 51 -13.53 2.10 8.79
CA PRO A 51 -13.31 2.87 10.01
C PRO A 51 -13.93 2.16 11.22
N VAL A 52 -13.29 2.30 12.38
CA VAL A 52 -13.86 1.87 13.65
C VAL A 52 -14.75 2.99 14.20
N ASP A 53 -16.01 2.69 14.45
CA ASP A 53 -16.97 3.64 15.02
C ASP A 53 -16.41 4.30 16.30
N GLU A 54 -16.63 5.61 16.40
CA GLU A 54 -16.27 6.43 17.57
C GLU A 54 -14.76 6.55 17.88
N LYS A 55 -13.88 5.97 17.06
CA LYS A 55 -12.41 6.06 17.22
C LYS A 55 -11.77 6.72 16.01
N ASN A 56 -11.38 7.99 16.18
CA ASN A 56 -10.64 8.72 15.15
C ASN A 56 -9.33 8.01 14.80
N ASN A 57 -9.00 7.98 13.50
CA ASN A 57 -7.76 7.44 12.95
C ASN A 57 -7.53 5.95 13.26
N LEU A 58 -8.60 5.20 13.52
CA LEU A 58 -8.55 3.76 13.72
C LEU A 58 -9.44 3.05 12.71
N PHE A 59 -8.88 2.02 12.11
CA PHE A 59 -9.51 1.26 11.05
C PHE A 59 -9.30 -0.23 11.30
N ILE A 60 -10.10 -1.06 10.64
CA ILE A 60 -9.96 -2.52 10.69
C ILE A 60 -10.00 -3.13 9.30
N ASN A 61 -9.28 -4.22 9.14
CA ASN A 61 -9.52 -5.21 8.11
C ASN A 61 -9.58 -6.59 8.78
N ARG A 62 -10.60 -7.37 8.44
CA ARG A 62 -10.76 -8.74 8.95
C ARG A 62 -10.99 -9.71 7.81
N ILE A 63 -10.15 -10.73 7.70
CA ILE A 63 -10.31 -11.83 6.74
C ILE A 63 -10.50 -13.14 7.50
N SER A 64 -11.59 -13.82 7.23
CA SER A 64 -11.97 -15.06 7.91
C SER A 64 -12.19 -16.18 6.90
N TYR A 65 -11.57 -17.34 7.11
CA TYR A 65 -11.76 -18.53 6.27
C TYR A 65 -12.59 -19.58 6.99
N ASN A 66 -13.61 -20.09 6.31
CA ASN A 66 -14.45 -21.17 6.79
C ASN A 66 -14.26 -22.41 5.90
N THR A 67 -13.81 -23.52 6.49
CA THR A 67 -13.50 -24.75 5.76
C THR A 67 -14.76 -25.41 5.21
N GLN A 68 -15.85 -25.43 5.98
CA GLN A 68 -17.11 -26.05 5.58
C GLN A 68 -17.70 -25.41 4.31
N THR A 69 -17.64 -24.08 4.21
CA THR A 69 -18.08 -23.34 3.01
C THR A 69 -17.00 -23.21 1.94
N ASN A 70 -15.76 -23.55 2.30
CA ASN A 70 -14.55 -23.39 1.51
C ASN A 70 -14.49 -21.98 0.90
N ALA A 71 -14.59 -20.96 1.75
CA ALA A 71 -14.67 -19.57 1.33
C ALA A 71 -14.06 -18.62 2.36
N TYR A 72 -13.61 -17.47 1.88
CA TYR A 72 -13.19 -16.35 2.70
C TYR A 72 -14.33 -15.33 2.81
N TYR A 73 -14.41 -14.70 3.96
CA TYR A 73 -15.33 -13.61 4.29
C TYR A 73 -14.52 -12.43 4.79
N GLU A 74 -15.06 -11.25 4.59
CA GLU A 74 -14.38 -10.01 4.92
C GLU A 74 -15.23 -9.15 5.86
N ASN A 75 -14.59 -8.58 6.88
CA ASN A 75 -15.18 -7.64 7.83
C ASN A 75 -16.46 -8.17 8.51
N GLY A 76 -16.52 -9.48 8.75
CA GLY A 76 -17.68 -10.13 9.37
C GLY A 76 -18.94 -10.21 8.48
N ILE A 77 -18.83 -9.90 7.18
CA ILE A 77 -19.95 -9.95 6.24
C ILE A 77 -20.09 -11.37 5.69
N LEU A 78 -20.98 -12.16 6.29
CA LEU A 78 -21.12 -13.58 5.97
C LEU A 78 -22.07 -13.82 4.78
N SER A 79 -22.97 -12.88 4.51
CA SER A 79 -23.89 -12.94 3.38
C SER A 79 -23.20 -12.91 2.00
N ASN A 80 -21.92 -12.55 1.94
CA ASN A 80 -21.15 -12.50 0.70
C ASN A 80 -19.82 -13.24 0.85
N LYS A 81 -19.59 -14.22 -0.03
CA LYS A 81 -18.30 -14.91 -0.13
C LYS A 81 -17.32 -13.99 -0.85
N TYR A 82 -16.35 -13.46 -0.12
CA TYR A 82 -15.32 -12.59 -0.66
C TYR A 82 -14.45 -13.33 -1.68
N LEU A 83 -13.93 -14.51 -1.32
CA LEU A 83 -13.21 -15.42 -2.22
C LEU A 83 -13.77 -16.83 -2.10
N LYS A 84 -13.81 -17.56 -3.22
CA LYS A 84 -14.38 -18.91 -3.27
C LYS A 84 -13.24 -19.91 -3.40
N LYS A 85 -13.09 -20.81 -2.44
CA LYS A 85 -12.01 -21.81 -2.27
C LYS A 85 -10.81 -21.28 -1.50
N TRP A 86 -10.22 -22.17 -0.69
CA TRP A 86 -9.04 -21.90 0.11
C TRP A 86 -7.85 -21.36 -0.71
N ALA A 87 -7.58 -21.94 -1.88
CA ALA A 87 -6.43 -21.57 -2.72
C ALA A 87 -6.54 -20.16 -3.32
N GLU A 88 -7.75 -19.61 -3.48
CA GLU A 88 -7.91 -18.24 -4.00
C GLU A 88 -7.44 -17.18 -3.00
N GLY A 89 -7.39 -17.50 -1.70
CA GLY A 89 -6.95 -16.57 -0.65
C GLY A 89 -5.49 -16.69 -0.26
N THR A 90 -4.78 -17.73 -0.71
CA THR A 90 -3.39 -18.00 -0.30
C THR A 90 -2.38 -17.23 -1.13
N TYR A 91 -1.26 -16.87 -0.53
CA TYR A 91 -0.11 -16.31 -1.26
C TYR A 91 0.64 -17.42 -2.01
N GLN A 92 1.12 -18.42 -1.28
CA GLN A 92 1.82 -19.59 -1.81
C GLN A 92 1.38 -20.84 -1.05
N TRP A 93 1.42 -22.00 -1.69
CA TRP A 93 1.24 -23.28 -1.02
C TRP A 93 2.02 -24.38 -1.73
N ASP A 94 2.51 -25.35 -0.96
CA ASP A 94 3.12 -26.55 -1.48
C ASP A 94 2.62 -27.77 -0.71
N ASN A 95 2.34 -28.86 -1.41
CA ASN A 95 1.88 -30.12 -0.81
C ASN A 95 0.70 -29.94 0.17
N ILE A 96 -0.31 -29.13 -0.18
CA ILE A 96 -1.54 -28.92 0.60
C ILE A 96 -2.79 -29.25 -0.23
N LYS A 97 -3.78 -29.89 0.41
CA LYS A 97 -5.08 -30.22 -0.21
C LYS A 97 -6.23 -30.14 0.79
N LEU A 98 -7.40 -29.75 0.28
CA LEU A 98 -8.67 -29.88 0.99
C LEU A 98 -9.17 -31.33 0.96
N LYS A 99 -9.38 -31.91 2.13
CA LYS A 99 -9.89 -33.28 2.31
C LYS A 99 -11.30 -33.26 2.88
N ILE A 100 -12.16 -34.11 2.31
CA ILE A 100 -13.48 -34.44 2.84
C ILE A 100 -13.48 -35.92 3.22
N GLU A 101 -13.81 -36.22 4.49
CA GLU A 101 -14.02 -37.56 5.03
C GLU A 101 -15.53 -37.80 5.20
N TYR A 102 -16.17 -38.47 4.25
CA TYR A 102 -17.62 -38.73 4.31
C TYR A 102 -18.03 -39.62 5.48
N ASP A 103 -17.22 -40.62 5.82
CA ASP A 103 -17.50 -41.55 6.92
C ASP A 103 -17.51 -40.85 8.28
N TRP A 104 -16.56 -39.94 8.48
CA TRP A 104 -16.42 -39.17 9.72
C TRP A 104 -17.17 -37.85 9.71
N LYS A 105 -17.72 -37.45 8.55
CA LYS A 105 -18.33 -36.14 8.32
C LYS A 105 -17.39 -34.99 8.68
N LYS A 106 -16.12 -35.09 8.23
CA LYS A 106 -15.08 -34.10 8.52
C LYS A 106 -14.52 -33.45 7.26
N ILE A 107 -14.13 -32.19 7.38
CA ILE A 107 -13.47 -31.41 6.33
C ILE A 107 -12.30 -30.62 6.92
N TYR A 108 -11.16 -30.59 6.24
CA TYR A 108 -9.91 -29.97 6.70
C TYR A 108 -8.92 -29.79 5.55
N LEU A 109 -7.90 -28.95 5.76
CA LEU A 109 -6.69 -28.95 4.92
C LEU A 109 -5.64 -29.89 5.53
N ALA A 110 -4.92 -30.63 4.70
CA ALA A 110 -3.83 -31.52 5.10
C ALA A 110 -2.81 -31.62 3.97
N ARG A 111 -1.75 -32.42 4.17
CA ARG A 111 -0.79 -32.69 3.10
C ARG A 111 -1.40 -33.49 1.96
N VAL A 112 -0.81 -33.45 0.76
CA VAL A 112 -1.29 -34.27 -0.36
C VAL A 112 -1.00 -35.76 -0.06
N PRO A 113 -1.97 -36.67 -0.23
CA PRO A 113 -1.71 -38.10 -0.04
C PRO A 113 -0.63 -38.63 -0.99
N ASP A 114 0.23 -39.54 -0.51
CA ASP A 114 1.33 -40.09 -1.34
C ASP A 114 0.84 -40.75 -2.63
N THR A 115 -0.35 -41.35 -2.61
CA THR A 115 -0.97 -41.97 -3.80
C THR A 115 -1.37 -40.97 -4.89
N GLU A 116 -1.45 -39.69 -4.55
CA GLU A 116 -1.85 -38.62 -5.46
C GLU A 116 -0.68 -37.73 -5.90
N LYS A 117 0.52 -37.95 -5.34
CA LYS A 117 1.71 -37.18 -5.72
C LYS A 117 2.17 -37.59 -7.11
N ARG A 118 2.49 -36.59 -7.93
CA ARG A 118 3.02 -36.79 -9.29
C ARG A 118 4.51 -37.21 -9.26
N THR A 119 5.22 -36.85 -8.20
CA THR A 119 6.64 -37.16 -8.02
C THR A 119 6.82 -38.55 -7.41
N PRO A 120 7.71 -39.41 -7.94
CA PRO A 120 8.03 -40.70 -7.36
C PRO A 120 8.46 -40.58 -5.89
N ILE A 121 7.95 -41.45 -5.02
CA ILE A 121 8.17 -41.41 -3.56
C ILE A 121 9.67 -41.40 -3.20
N ASN A 122 10.51 -42.03 -4.02
CA ASN A 122 11.96 -42.10 -3.86
C ASN A 122 12.71 -40.81 -4.20
N GLU A 123 12.04 -39.78 -4.72
CA GLU A 123 12.60 -38.47 -5.06
C GLU A 123 12.08 -37.35 -4.12
N ILE A 124 11.14 -37.66 -3.23
CA ILE A 124 10.60 -36.70 -2.26
C ILE A 124 11.61 -36.53 -1.12
N MET A 125 12.42 -35.47 -1.18
CA MET A 125 13.37 -35.14 -0.11
C MET A 125 12.71 -34.53 1.13
N ASN A 126 11.49 -34.00 0.98
CA ASN A 126 10.70 -33.40 2.06
C ASN A 126 9.20 -33.64 1.82
N ASP A 127 8.49 -34.27 2.77
CA ASP A 127 7.03 -34.46 2.75
C ASP A 127 6.32 -33.43 3.65
N ASP A 128 6.89 -32.25 3.81
CA ASP A 128 6.20 -31.20 4.53
C ASP A 128 5.19 -30.51 3.61
N GLY A 129 4.11 -30.00 4.21
CA GLY A 129 3.15 -29.14 3.53
C GLY A 129 3.31 -27.72 4.01
N GLU A 130 3.16 -26.76 3.11
CA GLU A 130 3.27 -25.35 3.43
C GLU A 130 2.11 -24.55 2.81
N ILE A 131 1.61 -23.56 3.54
CA ILE A 131 0.57 -22.65 3.07
C ILE A 131 0.81 -21.27 3.68
N SER A 132 0.63 -20.21 2.90
CA SER A 132 0.82 -18.84 3.37
C SER A 132 -0.25 -17.86 2.87
N TRP A 133 -0.36 -16.72 3.55
CA TRP A 133 -1.24 -15.59 3.24
C TRP A 133 -0.46 -14.28 3.34
N LYS A 134 -0.64 -13.38 2.38
CA LYS A 134 0.01 -12.06 2.33
C LYS A 134 -1.02 -10.95 2.54
N PHE A 135 -0.76 -10.09 3.51
CA PHE A 135 -1.55 -8.90 3.81
C PHE A 135 -0.70 -7.66 3.56
N ASP A 136 -1.12 -6.80 2.64
CA ASP A 136 -0.39 -5.61 2.23
C ASP A 136 -1.29 -4.38 2.30
N TYR A 137 -0.95 -3.45 3.19
CA TYR A 137 -1.70 -2.23 3.44
C TYR A 137 -1.02 -0.97 2.88
N ARG A 138 0.06 -1.12 2.08
CA ARG A 138 0.77 0.01 1.45
C ARG A 138 -0.16 0.82 0.54
N ILE A 139 -0.97 0.14 -0.28
CA ILE A 139 -1.93 0.77 -1.19
C ILE A 139 -2.93 1.65 -0.44
N GLY A 140 -3.40 1.19 0.73
CA GLY A 140 -4.39 1.90 1.53
C GLY A 140 -3.81 3.00 2.42
N SER A 141 -2.49 3.16 2.48
CA SER A 141 -1.84 4.13 3.37
C SER A 141 -2.02 3.86 4.86
N TYR A 142 -2.04 2.58 5.23
CA TYR A 142 -2.15 2.17 6.63
C TYR A 142 -0.92 1.43 7.12
N ILE A 143 -0.67 1.61 8.42
CA ILE A 143 0.26 0.79 9.20
C ILE A 143 -0.50 0.03 10.28
N ILE A 144 0.05 -1.12 10.66
CA ILE A 144 -0.58 -2.04 11.61
C ILE A 144 -0.46 -1.49 13.02
N ASN A 145 -1.61 -1.31 13.68
CA ASN A 145 -1.68 -0.95 15.09
C ASN A 145 -1.70 -2.20 15.98
N SER A 146 -2.52 -3.20 15.62
CA SER A 146 -2.55 -4.50 16.28
C SER A 146 -2.96 -5.62 15.33
N LEU A 147 -2.59 -6.86 15.66
CA LEU A 147 -2.92 -8.05 14.91
C LEU A 147 -3.34 -9.19 15.84
N ILE A 148 -4.58 -9.63 15.69
CA ILE A 148 -5.17 -10.76 16.40
C ILE A 148 -5.46 -11.88 15.39
N LEU A 149 -4.98 -13.08 15.70
CA LEU A 149 -5.19 -14.27 14.87
C LEU A 149 -5.99 -15.32 15.63
N ARG A 150 -6.94 -15.96 14.96
CA ARG A 150 -7.48 -17.27 15.37
C ARG A 150 -6.79 -18.36 14.58
N LEU A 151 -6.12 -19.28 15.27
CA LEU A 151 -5.35 -20.37 14.68
C LEU A 151 -5.98 -21.71 15.05
N SER A 152 -6.60 -22.39 14.08
CA SER A 152 -7.18 -23.72 14.29
C SER A 152 -6.43 -24.81 13.54
N PHE A 153 -5.99 -25.84 14.27
CA PHE A 153 -5.31 -27.01 13.70
C PHE A 153 -5.45 -28.24 14.60
N GLY A 154 -5.09 -29.40 14.09
CA GLY A 154 -5.04 -30.62 14.88
C GLY A 154 -3.88 -31.53 14.51
N THR A 155 -3.40 -32.27 15.51
CA THR A 155 -2.34 -33.28 15.40
C THR A 155 -2.84 -34.60 15.97
N PHE A 156 -2.65 -35.69 15.21
CA PHE A 156 -3.25 -37.01 15.48
C PHE A 156 -2.23 -38.13 15.71
N ASP A 157 -0.98 -37.76 15.99
CA ASP A 157 0.04 -38.59 16.61
C ASP A 157 1.13 -37.69 17.24
N ASN A 158 2.09 -38.30 17.94
CA ASN A 158 3.12 -37.59 18.70
C ASN A 158 4.24 -37.00 17.84
N SER A 159 4.36 -37.43 16.58
CA SER A 159 5.40 -36.97 15.65
C SER A 159 4.88 -35.89 14.70
N ALA A 160 3.56 -35.76 14.55
CA ALA A 160 2.91 -34.74 13.75
C ALA A 160 3.07 -33.35 14.35
N SER A 161 3.33 -32.38 13.48
CA SER A 161 3.56 -31.00 13.89
C SER A 161 2.85 -30.02 12.96
N VAL A 162 2.37 -28.94 13.55
CA VAL A 162 1.84 -27.75 12.87
C VAL A 162 2.52 -26.55 13.48
N GLN A 163 3.25 -25.78 12.67
CA GLN A 163 3.99 -24.62 13.12
C GLN A 163 3.56 -23.38 12.33
N TRP A 164 3.20 -22.33 13.04
CA TRP A 164 2.78 -21.05 12.46
C TRP A 164 3.93 -20.06 12.51
N PHE A 165 4.20 -19.40 11.39
CA PHE A 165 5.24 -18.40 11.25
C PHE A 165 4.67 -17.10 10.74
N ILE A 166 5.28 -15.99 11.15
CA ILE A 166 4.95 -14.65 10.66
C ILE A 166 6.23 -13.89 10.35
N LYS A 167 6.20 -13.07 9.31
CA LYS A 167 7.21 -12.04 9.07
C LYS A 167 6.54 -10.76 8.52
N PRO A 168 7.08 -9.57 8.82
CA PRO A 168 6.73 -8.36 8.10
C PRO A 168 6.94 -8.49 6.58
N LEU A 169 6.32 -7.61 5.81
CA LEU A 169 6.70 -7.47 4.40
C LEU A 169 8.12 -6.90 4.27
N PRO A 170 8.86 -7.27 3.20
CA PRO A 170 10.11 -6.61 2.85
C PRO A 170 9.96 -5.10 2.72
N THR A 171 10.94 -4.37 3.24
CA THR A 171 10.99 -2.90 3.25
C THR A 171 12.41 -2.43 2.91
N MET A 172 12.58 -1.17 2.54
CA MET A 172 13.92 -0.61 2.33
C MET A 172 14.81 -0.64 3.59
N LYS A 173 14.21 -0.48 4.79
CA LYS A 173 14.92 -0.61 6.09
C LYS A 173 15.27 -2.06 6.43
N ASN A 174 14.48 -3.02 5.95
CA ASN A 174 14.64 -4.45 6.21
C ASN A 174 14.21 -5.26 4.97
N PRO A 175 15.12 -5.44 3.99
CA PRO A 175 14.79 -6.12 2.74
C PRO A 175 14.50 -7.61 2.90
N ASP A 176 15.04 -8.24 3.95
CA ASP A 176 14.85 -9.67 4.22
C ASP A 176 14.41 -9.90 5.68
N PRO A 177 13.11 -9.69 5.98
CA PRO A 177 12.58 -9.95 7.30
C PRO A 177 12.56 -11.44 7.61
N GLY A 178 13.29 -11.85 8.65
CA GLY A 178 13.32 -13.25 9.08
C GLY A 178 12.00 -13.74 9.69
N TRP A 179 11.66 -15.00 9.41
CA TRP A 179 10.48 -15.69 9.96
C TRP A 179 10.52 -15.81 11.49
N LYS A 180 9.37 -15.57 12.13
CA LYS A 180 9.18 -15.73 13.58
C LYS A 180 8.12 -16.78 13.86
N LEU A 181 8.45 -17.75 14.72
CA LEU A 181 7.52 -18.79 15.18
C LEU A 181 6.49 -18.19 16.15
N ILE A 182 5.20 -18.33 15.84
CA ILE A 182 4.10 -17.98 16.72
C ILE A 182 3.94 -19.09 17.76
N GLN A 183 4.07 -18.72 19.04
CA GLN A 183 3.87 -19.66 20.13
C GLN A 183 2.37 -19.90 20.33
N VAL A 184 1.94 -21.16 20.23
CA VAL A 184 0.56 -21.56 20.46
C VAL A 184 0.55 -22.64 21.55
N ASN A 185 -0.38 -22.50 22.50
CA ASN A 185 -0.55 -23.50 23.55
C ASN A 185 -1.18 -24.77 22.96
N THR A 186 -0.38 -25.83 22.83
CA THR A 186 -0.82 -27.11 22.27
C THR A 186 -1.35 -28.05 23.36
N SER A 187 -2.41 -27.64 24.07
CA SER A 187 -3.09 -28.53 25.02
C SER A 187 -4.13 -29.40 24.31
N GLY A 188 -3.70 -30.52 23.74
CA GLY A 188 -4.58 -31.53 23.12
C GLY A 188 -4.42 -31.70 21.61
N GLN A 189 -5.27 -32.58 21.04
CA GLN A 189 -5.22 -32.98 19.62
C GLN A 189 -5.83 -31.94 18.67
N ASN A 190 -6.70 -31.05 19.15
CA ASN A 190 -7.29 -29.98 18.36
C ASN A 190 -7.08 -28.66 19.11
N VAL A 191 -6.53 -27.69 18.40
CA VAL A 191 -6.21 -26.36 18.87
C VAL A 191 -7.12 -25.38 18.15
N ASN A 192 -7.63 -24.40 18.88
CA ASN A 192 -8.40 -23.27 18.35
C ASN A 192 -8.17 -22.08 19.27
N GLU A 193 -7.02 -21.43 19.09
CA GLU A 193 -6.55 -20.38 19.99
C GLU A 193 -6.65 -19.01 19.32
N ILE A 194 -6.95 -17.99 20.13
CA ILE A 194 -6.86 -16.59 19.73
C ILE A 194 -5.57 -16.03 20.31
N VAL A 195 -4.70 -15.54 19.45
CA VAL A 195 -3.37 -15.04 19.83
C VAL A 195 -3.20 -13.59 19.38
N ASP A 196 -2.69 -12.75 20.28
CA ASP A 196 -2.20 -11.42 19.93
C ASP A 196 -0.74 -11.55 19.48
N VAL A 197 -0.51 -11.20 18.22
CA VAL A 197 0.80 -11.31 17.57
C VAL A 197 1.30 -9.94 17.12
N SER A 198 0.71 -8.86 17.65
CA SER A 198 1.03 -7.46 17.30
C SER A 198 2.52 -7.16 17.41
N GLN A 199 3.20 -7.75 18.40
CA GLN A 199 4.65 -7.54 18.62
C GLN A 199 5.54 -7.86 17.41
N PHE A 200 5.08 -8.67 16.45
CA PHE A 200 5.87 -9.03 15.28
C PHE A 200 5.73 -8.05 14.11
N VAL A 201 4.66 -7.25 14.08
CA VAL A 201 4.23 -6.48 12.88
C VAL A 201 3.70 -5.09 13.20
N LYS A 202 3.71 -4.66 14.46
CA LYS A 202 3.27 -3.31 14.84
C LYS A 202 4.13 -2.26 14.15
N ASP A 203 3.47 -1.22 13.63
CA ASP A 203 4.06 -0.14 12.84
C ASP A 203 4.67 -0.59 11.49
N GLU A 204 4.38 -1.82 11.06
CA GLU A 204 4.69 -2.33 9.71
C GLU A 204 3.48 -2.17 8.77
N TYR A 205 3.74 -2.25 7.47
CA TYR A 205 2.72 -2.09 6.43
C TYR A 205 1.96 -3.35 6.05
N GLY A 206 2.40 -4.48 6.55
CA GLY A 206 1.88 -5.76 6.10
C GLY A 206 2.74 -6.90 6.62
N PHE A 207 2.28 -8.11 6.35
CA PHE A 207 2.95 -9.32 6.80
C PHE A 207 2.60 -10.51 5.91
N ILE A 208 3.42 -11.56 6.04
CA ILE A 208 3.15 -12.88 5.52
C ILE A 208 2.94 -13.81 6.71
N LEU A 209 1.81 -14.50 6.74
CA LEU A 209 1.49 -15.57 7.67
C LEU A 209 1.72 -16.90 6.96
N GLN A 210 2.45 -17.83 7.55
CA GLN A 210 2.77 -19.13 6.96
C GLN A 210 2.53 -20.25 7.96
N VAL A 211 2.18 -21.43 7.46
CA VAL A 211 2.04 -22.65 8.26
C VAL A 211 2.77 -23.78 7.61
N ARG A 212 3.52 -24.52 8.42
CA ARG A 212 4.19 -25.76 8.03
C ARG A 212 3.54 -26.96 8.72
N LEU A 213 3.17 -27.96 7.93
CA LEU A 213 2.62 -29.24 8.36
C LEU A 213 3.69 -30.31 8.15
N SER A 214 4.18 -30.92 9.23
CA SER A 214 5.26 -31.91 9.15
C SER A 214 5.00 -33.14 10.02
N GLY A 215 5.88 -34.14 9.91
CA GLY A 215 5.87 -35.34 10.75
C GLY A 215 4.68 -36.27 10.53
N GLY A 216 4.38 -37.12 11.50
CA GLY A 216 3.38 -38.18 11.41
C GLY A 216 4.03 -39.57 11.32
N ASP A 217 3.45 -40.55 12.02
CA ASP A 217 4.00 -41.90 12.06
C ASP A 217 4.00 -42.51 10.64
N GLU A 218 5.09 -43.20 10.29
CA GLU A 218 5.28 -43.85 8.98
C GLU A 218 4.14 -44.83 8.68
N SER A 219 3.18 -44.37 7.89
CA SER A 219 1.94 -45.06 7.57
C SER A 219 1.32 -44.48 6.30
N PRO A 220 0.46 -45.22 5.58
CA PRO A 220 -0.23 -44.71 4.38
C PRO A 220 -1.14 -43.49 4.62
N ILE A 221 -1.37 -43.13 5.88
CA ILE A 221 -2.20 -42.01 6.30
C ILE A 221 -1.40 -40.90 7.00
N LYS A 222 -0.06 -40.91 6.88
CA LYS A 222 0.84 -39.91 7.48
C LYS A 222 0.43 -38.48 7.10
N TRP A 223 0.07 -38.27 5.82
CA TRP A 223 -0.33 -36.97 5.27
C TRP A 223 -1.49 -36.27 6.00
N GLN A 224 -2.37 -37.02 6.69
CA GLN A 224 -3.51 -36.47 7.43
C GLN A 224 -3.28 -36.38 8.94
N LYS A 225 -2.05 -36.57 9.42
CA LYS A 225 -1.74 -36.53 10.85
C LYS A 225 -1.59 -35.11 11.39
N SER A 226 -1.29 -34.16 10.52
CA SER A 226 -1.39 -32.72 10.76
C SER A 226 -2.51 -32.16 9.88
N GLN A 227 -3.42 -31.40 10.47
CA GLN A 227 -4.61 -30.90 9.79
C GLN A 227 -4.85 -29.44 10.17
N LEU A 228 -5.21 -28.60 9.21
CA LEU A 228 -5.69 -27.24 9.48
C LEU A 228 -7.21 -27.20 9.42
N PHE A 229 -7.78 -26.39 10.30
CA PHE A 229 -9.16 -25.94 10.19
C PHE A 229 -10.20 -27.09 10.15
N ARG A 230 -9.97 -28.16 10.94
CA ARG A 230 -10.81 -29.36 10.97
C ARG A 230 -12.20 -29.05 11.50
N GLN A 231 -13.21 -29.27 10.67
CA GLN A 231 -14.62 -28.99 10.97
C GLN A 231 -15.51 -30.19 10.69
N ASN A 232 -16.68 -30.21 11.33
CA ASN A 232 -17.78 -31.09 10.93
C ASN A 232 -18.38 -30.57 9.61
N PHE A 233 -18.90 -31.47 8.77
CA PHE A 233 -19.76 -31.07 7.66
C PHE A 233 -21.05 -31.90 7.62
N SER A 234 -22.16 -31.29 7.22
CA SER A 234 -23.45 -31.96 7.02
C SER A 234 -23.78 -31.98 5.53
N VAL A 235 -24.03 -33.17 4.98
CA VAL A 235 -24.48 -33.36 3.58
C VAL A 235 -25.95 -32.95 3.40
N LEU A 236 -26.73 -32.94 4.48
CA LEU A 236 -28.19 -32.82 4.46
C LEU A 236 -28.70 -31.45 4.93
N ASP A 237 -27.88 -30.66 5.62
CA ASP A 237 -28.25 -29.31 6.05
C ASP A 237 -27.97 -28.30 4.94
N LYS A 238 -28.98 -28.08 4.10
CA LYS A 238 -29.07 -26.87 3.26
C LYS A 238 -29.18 -25.59 4.09
N ASN A 239 -29.47 -25.72 5.38
CA ASN A 239 -29.35 -24.66 6.36
C ASN A 239 -28.01 -24.87 7.07
N LEU A 240 -26.94 -24.31 6.52
CA LEU A 240 -25.70 -24.04 7.24
C LEU A 240 -26.08 -23.71 8.70
N GLU A 241 -25.52 -24.41 9.70
CA GLU A 241 -25.47 -23.84 11.04
C GLU A 241 -25.02 -22.40 10.84
N ALA A 242 -25.89 -21.45 11.23
CA ALA A 242 -25.80 -20.07 10.79
C ALA A 242 -24.33 -19.66 10.82
N GLU A 243 -23.79 -19.28 9.66
CA GLU A 243 -22.39 -18.85 9.54
C GLU A 243 -22.15 -17.91 10.72
N ASN A 244 -21.30 -18.33 11.63
CA ASN A 244 -21.06 -17.60 12.86
C ASN A 244 -19.55 -17.45 13.03
N ASP A 245 -19.18 -16.36 13.69
CA ASP A 245 -17.77 -15.99 13.88
C ASP A 245 -16.97 -17.01 14.70
N GLU A 246 -17.66 -17.96 15.35
CA GLU A 246 -17.03 -19.04 16.12
C GLU A 246 -16.60 -20.22 15.24
N THR A 247 -17.12 -20.32 14.01
CA THR A 247 -16.86 -21.42 13.07
C THR A 247 -15.73 -21.13 12.08
N PHE A 248 -14.94 -20.08 12.24
CA PHE A 248 -13.80 -19.85 11.35
C PHE A 248 -12.61 -20.74 11.70
N GLY A 249 -12.01 -21.33 10.66
CA GLY A 249 -10.75 -22.06 10.77
C GLY A 249 -9.56 -21.13 10.94
N LEU A 250 -9.55 -20.05 10.15
CA LEU A 250 -8.61 -18.94 10.24
C LEU A 250 -9.40 -17.65 10.38
N ASP A 251 -9.00 -16.79 11.30
CA ASP A 251 -9.52 -15.43 11.41
C ASP A 251 -8.33 -14.48 11.60
N VAL A 252 -8.18 -13.53 10.71
CA VAL A 252 -7.10 -12.53 10.72
C VAL A 252 -7.74 -11.18 10.92
N ASN A 253 -7.60 -10.61 12.11
CA ASN A 253 -8.17 -9.31 12.47
C ASN A 253 -7.03 -8.32 12.69
N VAL A 254 -6.96 -7.32 11.81
CA VAL A 254 -5.92 -6.29 11.79
C VAL A 254 -6.56 -4.96 12.15
N GLU A 255 -6.04 -4.33 13.19
CA GLU A 255 -6.33 -2.94 13.50
C GLU A 255 -5.25 -2.06 12.86
N LEU A 256 -5.68 -0.99 12.22
CA LEU A 256 -4.89 -0.15 11.34
C LEU A 256 -4.99 1.30 11.77
N LYS A 257 -3.94 2.06 11.52
CA LYS A 257 -3.94 3.53 11.62
C LYS A 257 -3.39 4.13 10.34
N PRO A 258 -3.81 5.35 9.95
CA PRO A 258 -3.18 6.06 8.85
C PRO A 258 -1.68 6.17 9.10
N ASP A 259 -0.89 5.96 8.05
CA ASP A 259 0.54 6.19 8.14
C ASP A 259 0.86 7.69 8.26
N VAL A 260 0.09 8.57 7.62
CA VAL A 260 0.22 10.02 7.81
C VAL A 260 -1.02 10.55 8.49
N ILE A 261 -0.82 11.22 9.63
CA ILE A 261 -1.86 11.93 10.37
C ILE A 261 -1.64 13.43 10.16
N VAL A 262 -2.69 14.10 9.70
CA VAL A 262 -2.73 15.56 9.56
C VAL A 262 -3.60 16.11 10.68
N ASP A 263 -2.97 16.86 11.58
CA ASP A 263 -3.67 17.53 12.66
C ASP A 263 -4.56 18.66 12.12
N PRO A 264 -5.68 18.97 12.79
CA PRO A 264 -6.52 20.09 12.40
C PRO A 264 -5.75 21.40 12.55
N LEU A 265 -5.87 22.28 11.55
CA LEU A 265 -5.32 23.63 11.63
C LEU A 265 -5.94 24.37 12.82
N ILE A 266 -5.09 24.96 13.65
CA ILE A 266 -5.51 25.80 14.77
C ILE A 266 -6.22 27.03 14.20
N LYS A 267 -7.53 27.15 14.46
CA LYS A 267 -8.31 28.33 14.05
C LYS A 267 -7.98 29.51 14.95
N LEU A 268 -7.37 30.54 14.37
CA LEU A 268 -7.22 31.84 15.02
C LEU A 268 -8.57 32.54 15.06
N SER A 269 -9.08 32.81 16.26
CA SER A 269 -10.38 33.47 16.45
C SER A 269 -10.24 34.99 16.33
N GLY A 270 -11.05 35.64 15.50
CA GLY A 270 -11.19 37.10 15.49
C GLY A 270 -10.40 37.86 14.42
N LEU A 271 -9.76 37.15 13.47
CA LEU A 271 -9.13 37.78 12.30
C LEU A 271 -10.21 38.37 11.39
N ASN A 272 -10.27 39.70 11.28
CA ASN A 272 -11.09 40.39 10.29
C ASN A 272 -10.19 41.25 9.38
N ASP A 273 -10.65 41.65 8.20
CA ASP A 273 -9.77 42.40 7.28
C ASP A 273 -9.29 43.75 7.84
N SER A 274 -9.97 44.31 8.84
CA SER A 274 -9.55 45.55 9.53
C SER A 274 -8.44 45.34 10.57
N THR A 275 -8.03 44.11 10.86
CA THR A 275 -6.99 43.77 11.85
C THR A 275 -5.65 43.35 11.25
N ARG A 276 -5.50 43.39 9.92
CA ARG A 276 -4.19 43.18 9.25
C ARG A 276 -3.27 44.35 9.58
N ASP A 277 -2.45 44.17 10.60
CA ASP A 277 -1.64 45.24 11.18
C ASP A 277 -0.15 45.13 10.82
N PHE A 278 0.22 44.20 9.95
CA PHE A 278 1.61 43.94 9.56
C PHE A 278 1.77 43.85 8.03
N VAL A 279 2.90 44.32 7.50
CA VAL A 279 3.20 44.30 6.06
C VAL A 279 4.45 43.47 5.76
N ILE A 280 4.33 42.54 4.80
CA ILE A 280 5.50 41.86 4.22
C ILE A 280 5.79 42.51 2.87
N HIS A 281 6.95 43.11 2.73
CA HIS A 281 7.49 43.62 1.47
C HIS A 281 8.27 42.49 0.79
N TYR A 282 7.83 42.04 -0.37
CA TYR A 282 8.51 40.99 -1.13
C TYR A 282 9.29 41.60 -2.31
N GLU A 283 10.60 41.34 -2.34
CA GLU A 283 11.52 41.79 -3.39
C GLU A 283 12.01 40.60 -4.21
N PHE A 284 11.71 40.59 -5.51
CA PHE A 284 12.21 39.56 -6.42
C PHE A 284 13.72 39.71 -6.67
N SER A 285 14.45 38.60 -6.67
CA SER A 285 15.88 38.59 -6.97
C SER A 285 16.15 38.94 -8.44
N ALA A 286 17.20 39.73 -8.67
CA ALA A 286 17.63 40.17 -10.01
C ALA A 286 18.43 39.10 -10.78
N ASP A 287 18.68 37.93 -10.21
CA ASP A 287 19.56 36.92 -10.83
C ASP A 287 18.86 36.01 -11.86
N ASP A 288 17.53 36.10 -11.99
CA ASP A 288 16.77 35.42 -13.05
C ASP A 288 16.74 36.17 -14.40
N TYR A 289 17.48 37.28 -14.53
CA TYR A 289 17.57 38.05 -15.77
C TYR A 289 18.44 37.40 -16.87
N GLN A 290 18.75 36.09 -16.78
CA GLN A 290 19.40 35.40 -17.89
C GLN A 290 18.41 35.10 -19.02
N ILE A 291 18.36 36.08 -19.91
CA ILE A 291 17.91 36.00 -21.29
C ILE A 291 18.28 34.61 -21.89
N ILE A 292 17.27 33.82 -22.28
CA ILE A 292 17.45 32.79 -23.29
C ILE A 292 17.70 33.50 -24.62
N SER A 293 18.92 33.98 -24.81
CA SER A 293 19.46 34.40 -26.10
C SER A 293 20.84 33.81 -26.25
N SER A 294 20.87 32.48 -26.36
CA SER A 294 21.98 31.78 -26.99
C SER A 294 21.38 30.92 -28.09
N SER A 295 21.19 31.57 -29.25
CA SER A 295 21.16 30.91 -30.54
C SER A 295 22.33 29.92 -30.62
N SER A 296 22.04 28.62 -30.57
CA SER A 296 22.99 27.60 -30.98
C SER A 296 23.21 27.76 -32.48
N SER A 297 24.33 28.40 -32.81
CA SER A 297 24.92 28.33 -34.13
C SER A 297 25.50 26.92 -34.26
N LEU A 298 24.72 26.01 -34.87
CA LEU A 298 25.25 24.78 -35.43
C LEU A 298 25.29 24.96 -36.94
N ASP A 299 26.51 24.89 -37.46
CA ASP A 299 26.85 25.07 -38.85
C ASP A 299 26.02 24.16 -39.76
N LYS A 300 25.58 24.76 -40.87
CA LYS A 300 24.95 24.08 -42.00
C LYS A 300 25.99 23.30 -42.78
N GLU A 301 25.81 21.98 -42.91
CA GLU A 301 26.08 21.31 -44.18
C GLU A 301 24.75 21.08 -44.90
N ILE A 302 24.79 21.41 -46.18
CA ILE A 302 23.69 21.43 -47.14
C ILE A 302 23.54 20.02 -47.71
N ASP A 303 22.31 19.52 -47.80
CA ASP A 303 21.83 18.95 -49.05
C ASP A 303 20.31 19.09 -49.18
N LYS A 304 19.91 19.49 -50.40
CA LYS A 304 18.55 19.80 -50.83
C LYS A 304 17.88 18.50 -51.29
N GLU A 305 16.59 18.33 -51.00
CA GLU A 305 15.56 18.22 -52.04
C GLU A 305 14.12 18.30 -51.47
N GLU A 306 13.30 19.03 -52.23
CA GLU A 306 11.85 19.29 -52.24
C GLU A 306 10.95 18.16 -51.71
N THR A 307 9.91 18.40 -50.89
CA THR A 307 8.49 18.79 -51.17
C THR A 307 7.72 18.22 -49.94
N ASP A 308 6.66 18.75 -49.34
CA ASP A 308 5.46 19.44 -49.80
C ASP A 308 4.85 20.25 -48.63
N LYS A 309 3.93 21.15 -48.99
CA LYS A 309 3.20 22.06 -48.11
C LYS A 309 2.13 21.34 -47.29
N GLU A 310 2.17 21.48 -45.97
CA GLU A 310 0.96 21.48 -45.13
C GLU A 310 1.08 22.58 -44.07
N GLU A 311 0.11 23.49 -44.09
CA GLU A 311 -0.14 24.49 -43.06
C GLU A 311 -0.49 23.78 -41.75
N ILE A 312 0.31 24.01 -40.71
CA ILE A 312 -0.08 23.74 -39.33
C ILE A 312 -0.01 25.08 -38.60
N ASP A 313 -1.18 25.57 -38.22
CA ASP A 313 -1.38 26.71 -37.34
C ASP A 313 -0.54 26.53 -36.08
N LYS A 314 0.48 27.39 -35.94
CA LYS A 314 1.17 27.58 -34.67
C LYS A 314 0.25 28.44 -33.81
N GLU A 315 -0.50 27.81 -32.92
CA GLU A 315 -0.97 28.51 -31.72
C GLU A 315 0.26 28.93 -30.93
N GLU A 316 0.60 30.22 -31.03
CA GLU A 316 1.44 30.91 -30.07
C GLU A 316 0.74 30.82 -28.71
N THR A 317 1.22 29.92 -27.85
CA THR A 317 0.95 30.03 -26.41
C THR A 317 1.68 31.25 -25.91
N ASP A 318 0.94 32.33 -25.71
CA ASP A 318 1.35 33.52 -24.96
C ASP A 318 1.88 33.07 -23.59
N LYS A 319 3.21 33.07 -23.43
CA LYS A 319 3.84 32.96 -22.11
C LYS A 319 3.66 34.33 -21.46
N GLU A 320 2.72 34.43 -20.51
CA GLU A 320 2.58 35.61 -19.66
C GLU A 320 3.93 35.90 -18.98
N GLU A 321 4.49 37.05 -19.31
CA GLU A 321 5.65 37.63 -18.67
C GLU A 321 5.23 37.99 -17.23
N ILE A 322 5.72 37.24 -16.23
CA ILE A 322 5.44 37.56 -14.83
C ILE A 322 6.13 38.88 -14.50
N ASP A 323 5.35 39.95 -14.38
CA ASP A 323 5.83 41.25 -13.91
C ASP A 323 6.38 41.10 -12.49
N LYS A 324 7.72 41.06 -12.36
CA LYS A 324 8.44 40.91 -11.09
C LYS A 324 8.58 42.25 -10.36
N GLU A 325 7.50 43.01 -10.24
CA GLU A 325 7.45 44.21 -9.39
C GLU A 325 7.39 43.82 -7.90
N PRO A 326 8.02 44.57 -6.98
CA PRO A 326 7.93 44.29 -5.56
C PRO A 326 6.46 44.28 -5.07
N LYS A 327 6.12 43.33 -4.21
CA LYS A 327 4.74 43.10 -3.76
C LYS A 327 4.59 43.27 -2.26
N ASP A 328 3.56 44.00 -1.86
CA ASP A 328 3.21 44.23 -0.46
C ASP A 328 2.05 43.31 -0.03
N LEU A 329 2.28 42.50 0.99
CA LEU A 329 1.30 41.57 1.56
C LEU A 329 0.89 42.03 2.96
N HIS A 330 -0.38 42.41 3.12
CA HIS A 330 -0.94 42.77 4.42
C HIS A 330 -1.43 41.53 5.17
N VAL A 331 -0.90 41.32 6.38
CA VAL A 331 -1.17 40.14 7.22
C VAL A 331 -1.39 40.53 8.68
N HIS A 332 -1.87 39.58 9.48
CA HIS A 332 -2.06 39.76 10.92
C HIS A 332 -0.77 39.41 11.66
N SER A 333 -0.31 40.30 12.54
CA SER A 333 0.87 40.05 13.39
C SER A 333 0.74 38.77 14.23
N GLU A 334 -0.45 38.44 14.71
CA GLU A 334 -0.73 37.20 15.46
C GLU A 334 -0.41 35.92 14.66
N LEU A 335 -0.72 35.92 13.36
CA LEU A 335 -0.41 34.80 12.47
C LEU A 335 1.10 34.66 12.26
N LEU A 336 1.80 35.79 12.11
CA LEU A 336 3.26 35.80 11.98
C LEU A 336 3.97 35.42 13.27
N SER A 337 3.51 35.87 14.44
CA SER A 337 4.15 35.52 15.72
C SER A 337 4.09 34.03 16.03
N ASN A 338 3.07 33.32 15.53
CA ASN A 338 2.91 31.89 15.79
C ASN A 338 3.81 31.00 14.91
N HIS A 339 4.11 31.43 13.68
CA HIS A 339 4.81 30.59 12.69
C HIS A 339 6.15 31.19 12.24
N PHE A 340 6.25 32.51 12.17
CA PHE A 340 7.41 33.23 11.67
C PHE A 340 8.25 33.86 12.78
N SER A 341 8.03 33.51 14.05
CA SER A 341 8.73 34.13 15.20
C SER A 341 10.25 34.20 15.05
N LYS A 342 10.90 33.09 14.64
CA LYS A 342 12.36 33.07 14.42
C LYS A 342 12.79 33.94 13.23
N LEU A 343 11.98 33.99 12.16
CA LEU A 343 12.26 34.86 11.01
C LEU A 343 12.16 36.32 11.45
N LEU A 344 11.10 36.67 12.18
CA LEU A 344 10.91 37.98 12.79
C LEU A 344 12.08 38.34 13.70
N GLU A 345 12.50 37.47 14.63
CA GLU A 345 13.63 37.72 15.53
C GLU A 345 14.96 37.93 14.80
N SER A 346 15.17 37.27 13.65
CA SER A 346 16.42 37.37 12.88
C SER A 346 16.48 38.60 11.96
N LYS A 347 15.33 39.05 11.44
CA LYS A 347 15.23 40.14 10.45
C LYS A 347 14.74 41.46 11.06
N MET A 348 14.03 41.39 12.18
CA MET A 348 13.67 42.55 12.99
C MET A 348 14.75 42.75 14.04
N GLY A 349 15.60 43.76 13.84
CA GLY A 349 16.44 44.27 14.93
C GLY A 349 15.59 44.84 16.07
N GLU A 350 16.17 45.56 17.02
CA GLU A 350 15.46 46.22 18.15
C GLU A 350 14.30 47.17 17.77
N SER A 351 13.97 47.33 16.48
CA SER A 351 12.87 48.14 15.95
C SER A 351 11.50 47.49 16.15
N GLN A 352 10.55 48.29 16.66
CA GLN A 352 9.13 48.01 16.81
C GLN A 352 8.33 48.10 15.49
N ASP A 353 9.00 47.98 14.34
CA ASP A 353 8.36 48.20 13.04
C ASP A 353 7.45 47.04 12.67
N LYS A 354 6.22 47.32 12.23
CA LYS A 354 5.23 46.30 11.83
C LYS A 354 5.40 45.89 10.36
N SER A 355 6.65 45.67 9.94
CA SER A 355 6.95 45.27 8.57
C SER A 355 8.23 44.44 8.47
N ILE A 356 8.29 43.56 7.48
CA ILE A 356 9.49 42.77 7.15
C ILE A 356 9.70 42.76 5.64
N THR A 357 10.95 42.73 5.19
CA THR A 357 11.31 42.53 3.78
C THR A 357 11.81 41.10 3.57
N LEU A 358 11.23 40.39 2.60
CA LEU A 358 11.60 39.05 2.17
C LEU A 358 11.97 39.03 0.69
N ASN A 359 12.77 38.05 0.29
CA ASN A 359 13.14 37.82 -1.10
C ASN A 359 13.26 36.32 -1.40
N ASP A 360 13.61 35.97 -2.64
CA ASP A 360 13.72 34.58 -3.10
C ASP A 360 14.75 33.73 -2.33
N SER A 361 15.71 34.35 -1.62
CA SER A 361 16.64 33.63 -0.76
C SER A 361 16.04 33.21 0.58
N ASP A 362 14.96 33.88 1.02
CA ASP A 362 14.24 33.58 2.25
C ASP A 362 13.13 32.54 2.00
N ILE A 363 12.29 32.78 0.99
CA ILE A 363 11.14 31.96 0.58
C ILE A 363 10.70 32.40 -0.82
N SER A 364 10.24 31.49 -1.69
CA SER A 364 9.67 31.89 -2.97
C SER A 364 8.32 32.63 -2.80
N TYR A 365 7.99 33.56 -3.70
CA TYR A 365 6.72 34.30 -3.61
C TYR A 365 5.51 33.34 -3.66
N GLU A 366 5.58 32.32 -4.51
CA GLU A 366 4.54 31.29 -4.65
C GLU A 366 4.35 30.51 -3.34
N SER A 367 5.44 30.00 -2.74
CA SER A 367 5.38 29.33 -1.44
C SER A 367 4.78 30.23 -0.37
N LEU A 368 5.17 31.51 -0.33
CA LEU A 368 4.68 32.47 0.65
C LEU A 368 3.18 32.69 0.52
N GLU A 369 2.69 32.86 -0.71
CA GLU A 369 1.26 33.02 -0.98
C GLU A 369 0.46 31.77 -0.57
N ILE A 370 0.96 30.57 -0.92
CA ILE A 370 0.34 29.29 -0.54
C ILE A 370 0.27 29.16 0.98
N ILE A 371 1.38 29.41 1.67
CA ILE A 371 1.48 29.31 3.13
C ILE A 371 0.51 30.28 3.80
N LEU A 372 0.48 31.54 3.39
CA LEU A 372 -0.43 32.53 3.97
C LEU A 372 -1.88 32.14 3.74
N ASN A 373 -2.26 31.79 2.51
CA ASN A 373 -3.61 31.35 2.19
C ASN A 373 -4.01 30.10 3.01
N TYR A 374 -3.09 29.14 3.14
CA TYR A 374 -3.29 27.96 3.97
C TYR A 374 -3.55 28.31 5.44
N LEU A 375 -2.76 29.21 6.03
CA LEU A 375 -2.93 29.63 7.42
C LEU A 375 -4.26 30.35 7.67
N TYR A 376 -4.78 31.09 6.68
CA TYR A 376 -6.09 31.75 6.81
C TYR A 376 -7.28 30.81 6.58
N THR A 377 -7.17 29.91 5.59
CA THR A 377 -8.34 29.18 5.06
C THR A 377 -8.33 27.70 5.37
N GLY A 378 -7.16 27.13 5.73
CA GLY A 378 -6.92 25.69 5.83
C GLY A 378 -6.94 24.95 4.49
N LYS A 379 -6.95 25.68 3.37
CA LYS A 379 -7.01 25.12 2.01
C LYS A 379 -5.70 25.33 1.28
N LEU A 380 -5.37 24.37 0.42
CA LEU A 380 -4.25 24.47 -0.51
C LEU A 380 -4.80 24.64 -1.93
N PRO A 381 -4.08 25.35 -2.81
CA PRO A 381 -4.37 25.30 -4.24
C PRO A 381 -4.04 23.90 -4.80
N ILE A 382 -4.36 23.69 -6.07
CA ILE A 382 -3.90 22.50 -6.80
C ILE A 382 -2.40 22.68 -7.06
N ILE A 383 -1.61 21.73 -6.58
CA ILE A 383 -0.15 21.69 -6.78
C ILE A 383 0.15 20.41 -7.55
N GLU A 384 0.61 20.55 -8.80
CA GLU A 384 0.66 19.43 -9.75
C GLU A 384 2.02 18.74 -9.82
N SER A 385 3.11 19.42 -9.43
CA SER A 385 4.47 18.92 -9.57
C SER A 385 5.09 18.47 -8.25
N TYR A 386 5.92 17.42 -8.33
CA TYR A 386 6.77 16.96 -7.24
C TYR A 386 7.69 18.08 -6.72
N ASP A 387 8.31 18.85 -7.61
CA ASP A 387 9.25 19.92 -7.23
C ASP A 387 8.56 21.05 -6.44
N ASN A 388 7.31 21.39 -6.80
CA ASN A 388 6.55 22.40 -6.06
C ASN A 388 6.17 21.89 -4.67
N TRP A 389 5.82 20.60 -4.54
CA TRP A 389 5.58 19.98 -3.24
C TRP A 389 6.83 19.93 -2.37
N ILE A 390 8.00 19.61 -2.93
CA ILE A 390 9.28 19.63 -2.21
C ILE A 390 9.62 21.05 -1.75
N THR A 391 9.44 22.04 -2.62
CA THR A 391 9.69 23.45 -2.29
C THR A 391 8.78 23.91 -1.15
N LEU A 392 7.47 23.64 -1.25
CA LEU A 392 6.50 23.96 -0.21
C LEU A 392 6.79 23.22 1.10
N PHE A 393 7.18 21.95 1.04
CA PHE A 393 7.58 21.17 2.20
C PHE A 393 8.78 21.79 2.93
N CYS A 394 9.83 22.16 2.18
CA CYS A 394 11.01 22.79 2.74
C CYS A 394 10.65 24.11 3.41
N ASP A 395 9.88 24.96 2.73
CA ASP A 395 9.49 26.27 3.25
C ASP A 395 8.56 26.16 4.46
N ALA A 396 7.55 25.29 4.42
CA ALA A 396 6.67 25.03 5.56
C ALA A 396 7.45 24.52 6.78
N SER A 397 8.50 23.71 6.56
CA SER A 397 9.37 23.21 7.62
C SER A 397 10.25 24.33 8.21
N LYS A 398 10.83 25.20 7.37
CA LYS A 398 11.61 26.39 7.82
C LYS A 398 10.78 27.30 8.72
N PHE A 399 9.50 27.47 8.39
CA PHE A 399 8.55 28.29 9.15
C PHE A 399 7.76 27.52 10.22
N PHE A 400 8.18 26.29 10.55
CA PHE A 400 7.59 25.48 11.62
C PHE A 400 6.05 25.46 11.56
N ILE A 401 5.49 25.10 10.40
CA ILE A 401 4.04 24.99 10.19
C ILE A 401 3.66 23.50 10.14
N PRO A 402 3.46 22.83 11.29
CA PRO A 402 3.47 21.37 11.34
C PRO A 402 2.32 20.77 10.54
N THR A 403 1.14 21.37 10.57
CA THR A 403 -0.02 20.87 9.81
C THR A 403 0.17 20.97 8.29
N LEU A 404 0.96 21.94 7.82
CA LEU A 404 1.29 22.04 6.39
C LEU A 404 2.39 21.05 6.01
N VAL A 405 3.39 20.87 6.89
CA VAL A 405 4.41 19.83 6.74
C VAL A 405 3.73 18.46 6.60
N GLN A 406 2.82 18.11 7.51
CA GLN A 406 2.05 16.85 7.47
C GLN A 406 1.25 16.67 6.17
N ARG A 407 0.68 17.75 5.62
CA ARG A 407 0.01 17.70 4.31
C ARG A 407 0.99 17.46 3.17
N CYS A 408 2.14 18.11 3.20
CA CYS A 408 3.19 17.86 2.21
C CYS A 408 3.73 16.44 2.32
N GLU A 409 3.94 15.90 3.53
CA GLU A 409 4.32 14.49 3.74
C GLU A 409 3.31 13.54 3.09
N MET A 410 2.01 13.80 3.26
CA MET A 410 0.94 13.00 2.67
C MET A 410 0.93 13.02 1.14
N GLU A 411 1.20 14.18 0.53
CA GLU A 411 1.17 14.35 -0.93
C GLU A 411 2.46 13.85 -1.58
N LEU A 412 3.64 14.20 -1.04
CA LEU A 412 4.95 13.75 -1.53
C LEU A 412 5.06 12.22 -1.57
N ARG A 413 4.40 11.56 -0.63
CA ARG A 413 4.24 10.12 -0.62
C ARG A 413 3.69 9.56 -1.94
N SER A 414 2.72 10.21 -2.56
CA SER A 414 2.12 9.75 -3.82
C SER A 414 3.08 9.82 -5.01
N TYR A 415 4.13 10.63 -4.90
CA TYR A 415 5.19 10.78 -5.91
C TYR A 415 6.38 9.86 -5.67
N LEU A 416 6.46 9.20 -4.51
CA LEU A 416 7.62 8.39 -4.16
C LEU A 416 7.76 7.16 -5.05
N ASN A 417 8.98 6.95 -5.51
CA ASN A 417 9.40 5.85 -6.35
C ASN A 417 10.89 5.55 -6.08
N HIS A 418 11.42 4.49 -6.68
CA HIS A 418 12.81 4.09 -6.44
C HIS A 418 13.85 5.12 -6.89
N ASP A 419 13.53 6.02 -7.81
CA ASP A 419 14.46 7.01 -8.35
C ASP A 419 14.61 8.21 -7.40
N ASN A 420 13.51 8.68 -6.80
CA ASN A 420 13.52 9.84 -5.89
C ASN A 420 13.61 9.49 -4.40
N LEU A 421 13.48 8.21 -4.02
CA LEU A 421 13.41 7.78 -2.62
C LEU A 421 14.57 8.29 -1.75
N ASN A 422 15.79 8.20 -2.24
CA ASN A 422 16.98 8.60 -1.47
C ASN A 422 17.03 10.10 -1.24
N GLU A 423 16.67 10.89 -2.27
CA GLU A 423 16.59 12.35 -2.18
C GLU A 423 15.53 12.76 -1.15
N VAL A 424 14.31 12.24 -1.28
CA VAL A 424 13.21 12.53 -0.36
C VAL A 424 13.56 12.11 1.07
N LYS A 425 14.23 10.97 1.25
CA LYS A 425 14.69 10.51 2.56
C LYS A 425 15.71 11.49 3.17
N THR A 426 16.65 11.98 2.38
CA THR A 426 17.63 12.98 2.84
C THR A 426 16.94 14.28 3.26
N ILE A 427 16.02 14.78 2.45
CA ILE A 427 15.23 15.99 2.73
C ILE A 427 14.38 15.80 3.99
N ALA A 428 13.67 14.69 4.12
CA ALA A 428 12.84 14.40 5.28
C ALA A 428 13.69 14.31 6.57
N ASN A 429 14.91 13.77 6.49
CA ASN A 429 15.85 13.72 7.60
C ASN A 429 16.39 15.11 7.99
N GLU A 430 16.68 15.96 7.01
CA GLU A 430 17.15 17.32 7.23
C GLU A 430 16.12 18.18 7.97
N TYR A 431 14.84 18.04 7.61
CA TYR A 431 13.74 18.84 8.17
C TYR A 431 12.99 18.15 9.33
N GLY A 432 13.40 16.94 9.74
CA GLY A 432 12.77 16.22 10.85
C GLY A 432 11.34 15.74 10.58
N ALA A 433 11.01 15.44 9.32
CA ALA A 433 9.70 14.95 8.90
C ALA A 433 9.58 13.43 9.15
N GLU A 434 9.22 13.08 10.39
CA GLU A 434 9.22 11.70 10.87
C GLU A 434 8.23 10.78 10.14
N GLN A 435 7.11 11.29 9.63
CA GLN A 435 6.12 10.45 8.94
C GLN A 435 6.60 10.09 7.54
N LEU A 436 7.13 11.07 6.80
CA LEU A 436 7.72 10.85 5.49
C LEU A 436 8.97 9.96 5.57
N LEU A 437 9.80 10.13 6.60
CA LEU A 437 10.93 9.23 6.86
C LEU A 437 10.48 7.79 7.08
N ARG A 438 9.47 7.59 7.93
CA ARG A 438 8.90 6.26 8.17
C ARG A 438 8.37 5.65 6.87
N TYR A 439 7.75 6.45 6.01
CA TYR A 439 7.30 5.97 4.70
C TYR A 439 8.48 5.55 3.81
N CYS A 440 9.53 6.37 3.72
CA CYS A 440 10.74 6.03 2.95
C CYS A 440 11.43 4.75 3.45
N ASP A 441 11.52 4.57 4.77
CA ASP A 441 12.10 3.37 5.39
C ASP A 441 11.27 2.12 5.11
N ASN A 442 9.95 2.26 5.03
CA ASN A 442 9.03 1.17 4.79
C ASN A 442 8.63 0.99 3.32
N PHE A 443 9.25 1.74 2.41
CA PHE A 443 8.98 1.62 0.99
C PHE A 443 9.29 0.20 0.51
N GLU A 444 8.56 -0.27 -0.50
CA GLU A 444 8.82 -1.57 -1.11
C GLU A 444 10.26 -1.61 -1.65
N PRO A 445 11.07 -2.65 -1.39
CA PRO A 445 12.37 -2.78 -2.03
C PRO A 445 12.20 -3.26 -3.48
N PRO A 446 13.14 -2.92 -4.40
CA PRO A 446 13.10 -3.42 -5.77
C PRO A 446 13.08 -4.96 -5.81
N LEU A 447 12.40 -5.55 -6.80
CA LEU A 447 12.32 -7.02 -6.95
C LEU A 447 13.68 -7.72 -6.93
N SER A 448 14.74 -7.07 -7.44
CA SER A 448 16.11 -7.60 -7.43
C SER A 448 16.71 -7.77 -6.03
N GLN A 449 16.21 -7.01 -5.05
CA GLN A 449 16.60 -7.12 -3.64
C GLN A 449 15.65 -8.03 -2.84
N GLN A 450 14.44 -8.28 -3.35
CA GLN A 450 13.49 -9.25 -2.77
C GLN A 450 13.86 -10.70 -3.10
N LEU A 451 14.58 -10.93 -4.20
CA LEU A 451 14.87 -12.27 -4.77
C LEU A 451 16.16 -12.93 -4.27
N ILE A 452 16.78 -12.45 -3.19
CA ILE A 452 18.07 -13.00 -2.74
C ILE A 452 17.96 -14.44 -2.19
N GLU A 453 16.77 -14.98 -1.93
CA GLU A 453 16.60 -16.39 -1.54
C GLU A 453 15.43 -17.07 -2.27
N ILE A 454 15.65 -17.46 -3.53
CA ILE A 454 14.93 -18.57 -4.17
C ILE A 454 15.94 -19.58 -4.78
N SER A 455 17.08 -19.80 -4.12
CA SER A 455 18.07 -20.81 -4.54
C SER A 455 18.35 -21.83 -3.47
#